data_AF-W5JTU4-F1
#
_entry.id   AF-W5JTU4-F1
#
_cell.length_a   1.000
_cell.length_b   1.000
_cell.length_c   1.000
_cell.angle_alpha   90.00
_cell.angle_beta   90.00
_cell.angle_gamma   90.00
#
_symmetry.space_group_name_H-M   'P 1'
#
loop_
_entity.id
_entity.type
_entity.pdbx_description
1 polymer ?
#
loop_
_entity_poly.entity_id
_entity_poly.type
_entity_poly.pdbx_seq_one_letter_code
_entity_poly.pdbx_strand_id
1 'polypeptide(L)'
;MDGRKTMGLKSLIICAAIAGLAVVQTLPSTEPGKPRVQEEIFGFPADEQISYYLQNARNRTPIFVPGKCADNEILYPGDHESDWVCDCRPGHVYYPQMNKCYPLFMQGFCKPGEYVDVMRPSMIVNCTTNVCSGQNMVPYDGKCVELNRHNRICKRVGRVYWVIGVNATTLELGCVPPDATTMLHRVNGEEGEDEEPIQFEGANRCSNGTRTKYEGLC
;
A
#
# COMPACT_ATOMS: atom_id res chain seq x y z
N MET A 1 -43.41 -59.13 15.50
CA MET A 1 -43.26 -57.66 15.37
C MET A 1 -43.08 -57.35 13.89
N ASP A 2 -44.08 -57.50 13.02
CA ASP A 2 -45.37 -56.76 12.95
C ASP A 2 -45.16 -55.27 12.62
N GLY A 3 -45.77 -54.68 11.58
CA GLY A 3 -46.58 -55.27 10.53
C GLY A 3 -47.04 -54.29 9.43
N ARG A 4 -47.00 -54.76 8.17
CA ARG A 4 -48.04 -54.72 7.12
C ARG A 4 -49.06 -53.55 7.04
N LYS A 5 -49.10 -52.88 5.88
CA LYS A 5 -50.26 -52.58 4.97
C LYS A 5 -49.72 -51.88 3.69
N THR A 6 -49.92 -52.24 2.40
CA THR A 6 -51.08 -52.66 1.55
C THR A 6 -52.13 -51.54 1.35
N MET A 7 -52.68 -51.14 0.18
CA MET A 7 -52.58 -51.47 -1.29
C MET A 7 -52.78 -50.15 -2.11
N GLY A 8 -52.69 -50.03 -3.46
CA GLY A 8 -52.23 -50.94 -4.52
C GLY A 8 -53.29 -51.51 -5.50
N LEU A 9 -53.77 -50.78 -6.54
CA LEU A 9 -54.66 -51.37 -7.58
C LEU A 9 -54.61 -50.72 -9.01
N LYS A 10 -54.17 -51.55 -9.98
CA LYS A 10 -54.61 -51.77 -11.40
C LYS A 10 -55.21 -50.60 -12.21
N SER A 11 -54.69 -50.19 -13.37
CA SER A 11 -54.45 -50.89 -14.66
C SER A 11 -55.69 -51.00 -15.58
N LEU A 12 -55.60 -50.42 -16.79
CA LEU A 12 -56.18 -50.99 -18.02
C LEU A 12 -55.48 -50.46 -19.29
N ILE A 13 -55.24 -51.35 -20.26
CA ILE A 13 -54.71 -51.07 -21.60
C ILE A 13 -55.82 -51.41 -22.59
N ILE A 14 -56.17 -50.53 -23.54
CA ILE A 14 -56.91 -50.90 -24.77
C ILE A 14 -56.31 -50.19 -26.00
N CYS A 15 -56.26 -50.95 -27.09
CA CYS A 15 -55.51 -50.75 -28.32
C CYS A 15 -56.00 -49.65 -29.29
N ALA A 16 -55.02 -49.02 -29.93
CA ALA A 16 -54.82 -48.90 -31.39
C ALA A 16 -55.93 -48.36 -32.33
N ALA A 17 -55.58 -47.34 -33.14
CA ALA A 17 -55.25 -47.48 -34.59
C ALA A 17 -55.80 -46.36 -35.54
N ILE A 18 -54.93 -45.99 -36.49
CA ILE A 18 -55.13 -45.40 -37.85
C ILE A 18 -55.64 -43.95 -38.09
N ALA A 19 -54.86 -43.24 -38.92
CA ALA A 19 -55.20 -42.27 -39.97
C ALA A 19 -55.78 -40.87 -39.64
N GLY A 20 -55.25 -39.86 -40.37
CA GLY A 20 -55.93 -38.58 -40.62
C GLY A 20 -54.99 -37.38 -40.69
N LEU A 21 -54.79 -36.79 -41.88
CA LEU A 21 -54.13 -35.50 -42.01
C LEU A 21 -55.06 -34.37 -41.54
N ALA A 22 -54.50 -33.37 -40.83
CA ALA A 22 -54.84 -31.96 -41.02
C ALA A 22 -53.78 -31.07 -40.36
N VAL A 23 -52.90 -30.45 -41.16
CA VAL A 23 -52.09 -29.33 -40.71
C VAL A 23 -53.00 -28.11 -40.64
N VAL A 24 -53.26 -27.60 -39.43
CA VAL A 24 -53.87 -26.28 -39.23
C VAL A 24 -52.89 -25.42 -38.44
N GLN A 25 -52.35 -24.41 -39.12
CA GLN A 25 -51.38 -23.48 -38.55
C GLN A 25 -52.06 -22.51 -37.59
N THR A 26 -51.78 -22.60 -36.30
CA THR A 26 -52.01 -21.50 -35.36
C THR A 26 -50.76 -20.63 -35.29
N LEU A 27 -50.78 -19.47 -35.93
CA LEU A 27 -49.74 -18.46 -35.79
C LEU A 27 -49.76 -17.92 -34.34
N PRO A 28 -48.67 -18.03 -33.57
CA PRO A 28 -48.55 -17.26 -32.33
C PRO A 28 -48.39 -15.79 -32.71
N SER A 29 -49.25 -14.93 -32.13
CA SER A 29 -49.25 -13.50 -32.38
C SER A 29 -47.90 -12.89 -31.95
N THR A 30 -47.19 -12.23 -32.88
CA THR A 30 -45.99 -11.46 -32.56
C THR A 30 -46.39 -10.17 -31.84
N GLU A 31 -46.35 -10.17 -30.51
CA GLU A 31 -46.38 -8.94 -29.74
C GLU A 31 -45.07 -8.16 -29.93
N PRO A 32 -45.11 -6.83 -30.10
CA PRO A 32 -43.92 -6.02 -30.33
C PRO A 32 -43.04 -6.00 -29.07
N GLY A 33 -41.75 -6.27 -29.26
CA GLY A 33 -40.80 -6.46 -28.17
C GLY A 33 -40.72 -5.25 -27.23
N LYS A 34 -41.06 -5.46 -25.96
CA LYS A 34 -40.73 -4.53 -24.87
C LYS A 34 -39.20 -4.43 -24.82
N PRO A 35 -38.60 -3.23 -24.93
CA PRO A 35 -37.16 -3.09 -24.79
C PRO A 35 -36.76 -3.57 -23.39
N ARG A 36 -35.95 -4.63 -23.35
CA ARG A 36 -35.28 -5.08 -22.14
C ARG A 36 -34.37 -3.93 -21.73
N VAL A 37 -34.70 -3.26 -20.62
CA VAL A 37 -33.77 -2.33 -19.97
C VAL A 37 -32.50 -3.13 -19.75
N GLN A 38 -31.44 -2.75 -20.46
CA GLN A 38 -30.11 -3.21 -20.14
C GLN A 38 -29.81 -2.55 -18.80
N GLU A 39 -29.68 -3.35 -17.75
CA GLU A 39 -28.97 -2.89 -16.56
C GLU A 39 -27.54 -2.63 -17.02
N GLU A 40 -27.24 -1.34 -17.28
CA GLU A 40 -25.87 -0.89 -17.51
C GLU A 40 -25.12 -1.08 -16.19
N ILE A 41 -24.55 -2.27 -16.03
CA ILE A 41 -23.57 -2.56 -15.01
C ILE A 41 -22.34 -1.72 -15.38
N PHE A 42 -22.26 -0.50 -14.80
CA PHE A 42 -21.06 0.33 -14.79
C PHE A 42 -19.98 -0.30 -13.90
N GLY A 43 -19.58 -1.51 -14.25
CA GLY A 43 -18.38 -2.16 -13.75
C GLY A 43 -17.20 -1.63 -14.55
N PHE A 44 -16.45 -0.69 -13.97
CA PHE A 44 -15.08 -0.45 -14.42
C PHE A 44 -14.32 -1.78 -14.26
N PRO A 45 -13.58 -2.25 -15.28
CA PRO A 45 -12.78 -3.46 -15.15
C PRO A 45 -11.70 -3.20 -14.09
N ALA A 46 -11.85 -3.82 -12.92
CA ALA A 46 -10.91 -3.75 -11.82
C ALA A 46 -9.68 -4.64 -12.08
N ASP A 47 -9.00 -4.36 -13.19
CA ASP A 47 -7.68 -4.88 -13.57
C ASP A 47 -6.71 -3.71 -13.79
N GLU A 48 -6.79 -2.68 -12.94
CA GLU A 48 -5.62 -1.83 -12.68
C GLU A 48 -4.57 -2.69 -11.99
N GLN A 49 -3.77 -3.36 -12.82
CA GLN A 49 -2.43 -3.78 -12.44
C GLN A 49 -1.72 -2.50 -11.96
N ILE A 50 -1.56 -2.34 -10.64
CA ILE A 50 -0.86 -1.22 -10.03
C ILE A 50 0.58 -1.28 -10.54
N SER A 51 0.79 -0.59 -11.66
CA SER A 51 2.03 -0.65 -12.38
C SER A 51 3.08 0.05 -11.54
N TYR A 52 4.24 -0.58 -11.37
CA TYR A 52 5.39 0.06 -10.76
C TYR A 52 5.84 1.33 -11.55
N TYR A 53 5.34 1.54 -12.77
CA TYR A 53 5.50 2.79 -13.52
C TYR A 53 4.54 3.93 -13.10
N LEU A 54 3.53 3.68 -12.27
CA LEU A 54 2.68 4.70 -11.65
C LEU A 54 3.19 5.16 -10.27
N GLN A 55 4.41 4.74 -9.88
CA GLN A 55 5.08 5.27 -8.69
C GLN A 55 5.10 6.80 -8.75
N ASN A 56 4.44 7.42 -7.77
CA ASN A 56 4.19 8.85 -7.69
C ASN A 56 3.54 9.41 -8.98
N ALA A 57 2.30 9.00 -9.29
CA ALA A 57 1.71 9.17 -10.62
C ALA A 57 1.85 10.60 -11.18
N ARG A 58 2.28 10.65 -12.45
CA ARG A 58 2.63 11.86 -13.21
C ARG A 58 3.86 12.61 -12.70
N ASN A 59 4.79 11.90 -12.06
CA ASN A 59 6.05 12.47 -11.55
C ASN A 59 5.81 13.62 -10.56
N ARG A 60 4.73 13.51 -9.77
CA ARG A 60 4.46 14.41 -8.64
C ARG A 60 5.41 14.09 -7.49
N THR A 61 5.88 15.07 -6.74
CA THR A 61 6.72 14.82 -5.55
C THR A 61 5.83 14.59 -4.33
N PRO A 62 6.12 13.60 -3.45
CA PRO A 62 5.45 13.48 -2.16
C PRO A 62 5.68 14.72 -1.28
N ILE A 63 4.69 15.07 -0.45
CA ILE A 63 4.71 16.30 0.35
C ILE A 63 4.32 16.06 1.81
N PHE A 64 4.98 16.79 2.71
CA PHE A 64 4.52 16.94 4.09
C PHE A 64 3.62 18.17 4.21
N VAL A 65 2.42 17.97 4.74
CA VAL A 65 1.48 19.02 5.11
C VAL A 65 1.06 18.79 6.56
N PRO A 66 1.31 19.73 7.49
CA PRO A 66 0.93 19.59 8.89
C PRO A 66 -0.54 19.19 9.08
N GLY A 67 -0.78 18.16 9.90
CA GLY A 67 -2.12 17.69 10.25
C GLY A 67 -2.91 16.97 9.15
N LYS A 68 -2.32 16.68 7.96
CA LYS A 68 -2.99 15.90 6.90
C LYS A 68 -2.82 14.40 7.05
N CYS A 69 -1.64 13.95 7.48
CA CYS A 69 -1.34 12.54 7.74
C CYS A 69 -0.98 12.32 9.21
N ALA A 70 -0.87 11.05 9.63
CA ALA A 70 -0.46 10.70 10.99
C ALA A 70 1.04 11.00 11.23
N ASP A 71 1.48 10.87 12.48
CA ASP A 71 2.90 11.01 12.84
C ASP A 71 3.78 10.08 11.98
N ASN A 72 4.87 10.64 11.44
CA ASN A 72 5.81 9.97 10.53
C ASN A 72 5.25 9.53 9.15
N GLU A 73 4.08 10.03 8.75
CA GLU A 73 3.54 9.86 7.40
C GLU A 73 3.64 11.14 6.57
N ILE A 74 3.64 11.01 5.25
CA ILE A 74 3.54 12.10 4.26
C ILE A 74 2.53 11.75 3.18
N LEU A 75 2.06 12.76 2.43
CA LEU A 75 1.17 12.58 1.30
C LEU A 75 1.98 12.12 0.08
N TYR A 76 1.77 10.87 -0.33
CA TYR A 76 2.25 10.36 -1.60
C TYR A 76 1.20 10.56 -2.70
N PRO A 77 1.61 10.84 -3.95
CA PRO A 77 0.71 10.87 -5.07
C PRO A 77 -0.02 9.53 -5.26
N GLY A 78 -1.34 9.61 -5.41
CA GLY A 78 -2.19 8.50 -5.84
C GLY A 78 -1.98 8.11 -7.30
N ASP A 79 -2.80 7.16 -7.78
CA ASP A 79 -2.88 6.72 -9.18
C ASP A 79 -3.51 7.80 -10.09
N HIS A 80 -4.60 8.44 -9.62
CA HIS A 80 -5.27 9.54 -10.29
C HIS A 80 -4.62 10.90 -10.01
N GLU A 81 -4.79 11.87 -10.92
CA GLU A 81 -4.08 13.16 -10.89
C GLU A 81 -4.36 14.04 -9.67
N SER A 82 -5.53 13.90 -9.05
CA SER A 82 -5.91 14.61 -7.81
C SER A 82 -5.78 13.77 -6.55
N ASP A 83 -5.47 12.47 -6.66
CA ASP A 83 -5.43 11.57 -5.50
C ASP A 83 -4.11 11.70 -4.73
N TRP A 84 -4.22 11.55 -3.40
CA TRP A 84 -3.13 11.65 -2.43
C TRP A 84 -3.37 10.69 -1.28
N VAL A 85 -2.41 9.81 -1.03
CA VAL A 85 -2.49 8.75 -0.01
C VAL A 85 -1.41 8.99 1.04
N CYS A 86 -1.79 8.96 2.32
CA CYS A 86 -0.83 8.99 3.42
C CYS A 86 -0.07 7.66 3.51
N ASP A 87 1.26 7.70 3.54
CA ASP A 87 2.11 6.53 3.77
C ASP A 87 3.37 6.91 4.56
N CYS A 88 4.11 5.92 5.07
CA CYS A 88 5.31 6.16 5.87
C CYS A 88 6.34 6.99 5.10
N ARG A 89 6.85 8.05 5.76
CA ARG A 89 7.92 8.89 5.19
C ARG A 89 9.24 8.10 5.05
N PRO A 90 10.17 8.56 4.19
CA PRO A 90 11.47 7.92 3.99
C PRO A 90 12.19 7.50 5.28
N GLY A 91 12.76 6.30 5.30
CA GLY A 91 13.47 5.73 6.46
C GLY A 91 12.58 5.30 7.64
N HIS A 92 11.26 5.28 7.47
CA HIS A 92 10.29 4.84 8.48
C HIS A 92 9.53 3.60 8.01
N VAL A 93 9.13 2.76 8.96
CA VAL A 93 8.47 1.48 8.70
C VAL A 93 7.13 1.38 9.42
N TYR A 94 6.14 0.78 8.76
CA TYR A 94 4.79 0.59 9.26
C TYR A 94 4.74 -0.56 10.26
N TYR A 95 4.17 -0.30 11.44
CA TYR A 95 3.92 -1.33 12.46
C TYR A 95 2.42 -1.62 12.57
N PRO A 96 1.91 -2.74 12.01
CA PRO A 96 0.49 -3.01 11.90
C PRO A 96 -0.26 -3.08 13.24
N GLN A 97 0.40 -3.57 14.30
CA GLN A 97 -0.23 -3.69 15.63
C GLN A 97 -0.64 -2.35 16.25
N MET A 98 -0.01 -1.25 15.82
CA MET A 98 -0.30 0.10 16.32
C MET A 98 -0.86 1.03 15.23
N ASN A 99 -0.96 0.57 13.98
CA ASN A 99 -1.32 1.37 12.79
C ASN A 99 -0.53 2.70 12.74
N LYS A 100 0.81 2.61 12.84
CA LYS A 100 1.71 3.78 12.86
C LYS A 100 3.04 3.49 12.18
N CYS A 101 3.65 4.55 11.63
CA CYS A 101 5.00 4.52 11.08
C CYS A 101 6.04 4.89 12.15
N TYR A 102 7.17 4.16 12.18
CA TYR A 102 8.24 4.34 13.16
C TYR A 102 9.61 4.57 12.49
N PRO A 103 10.45 5.49 13.00
CA PRO A 103 11.82 5.66 12.51
C PRO A 103 12.67 4.42 12.80
N LEU A 104 13.35 3.92 11.77
CA LEU A 104 14.36 2.87 11.93
C LEU A 104 15.56 3.36 12.73
N PHE A 105 16.22 2.44 13.45
CA PHE A 105 17.40 2.69 14.30
C PHE A 105 17.17 3.72 15.42
N MET A 106 15.91 4.00 15.76
CA MET A 106 15.48 4.75 16.94
C MET A 106 14.58 3.87 17.82
N GLN A 107 14.39 4.26 19.09
CA GLN A 107 13.68 3.42 20.06
C GLN A 107 12.24 3.08 19.62
N GLY A 108 11.47 4.05 19.11
CA GLY A 108 10.10 3.82 18.65
C GLY A 108 9.20 3.18 19.71
N PHE A 109 8.60 2.04 19.37
CA PHE A 109 7.78 1.22 20.30
C PHE A 109 8.60 0.19 21.10
N CYS A 110 9.91 0.07 20.85
CA CYS A 110 10.78 -0.88 21.52
C CYS A 110 11.16 -0.42 22.94
N LYS A 111 11.71 -1.34 23.73
CA LYS A 111 12.10 -1.05 25.12
C LYS A 111 13.34 -0.14 25.16
N PRO A 112 13.60 0.57 26.27
CA PRO A 112 14.85 1.30 26.45
C PRO A 112 16.06 0.38 26.23
N GLY A 113 16.98 0.78 25.35
CA GLY A 113 18.13 -0.05 24.93
C GLY A 113 17.89 -0.91 23.69
N GLU A 114 16.69 -0.89 23.10
CA GLU A 114 16.36 -1.48 21.80
C GLU A 114 16.04 -0.38 20.78
N TYR A 115 16.08 -0.73 19.49
CA TYR A 115 15.63 0.12 18.39
C TYR A 115 14.74 -0.65 17.40
N VAL A 116 13.93 0.08 16.64
CA VAL A 116 13.08 -0.44 15.56
C VAL A 116 13.95 -0.83 14.36
N ASP A 117 13.84 -2.07 13.94
CA ASP A 117 14.57 -2.70 12.83
C ASP A 117 13.58 -3.47 11.94
N VAL A 118 14.08 -4.04 10.84
CA VAL A 118 13.31 -4.95 9.98
C VAL A 118 14.06 -6.26 9.73
N MET A 119 13.34 -7.37 9.86
CA MET A 119 13.83 -8.69 9.47
C MET A 119 13.96 -8.77 7.94
N ARG A 120 15.18 -8.64 7.42
CA ARG A 120 15.49 -8.84 6.00
C ARG A 120 15.51 -10.35 5.68
N PRO A 121 14.89 -10.84 4.58
CA PRO A 121 14.21 -10.09 3.52
C PRO A 121 12.69 -9.91 3.71
N SER A 122 12.08 -10.44 4.78
CA SER A 122 10.62 -10.42 4.96
C SER A 122 10.02 -9.03 5.27
N MET A 123 10.87 -8.06 5.61
CA MET A 123 10.52 -6.68 6.01
C MET A 123 9.56 -6.59 7.19
N ILE A 124 9.49 -7.64 8.00
CA ILE A 124 8.69 -7.66 9.24
C ILE A 124 9.42 -6.79 10.27
N VAL A 125 8.73 -5.78 10.78
CA VAL A 125 9.28 -4.87 11.80
C VAL A 125 9.50 -5.60 13.11
N ASN A 126 10.69 -5.46 13.69
CA ASN A 126 11.09 -6.06 14.95
C ASN A 126 11.86 -5.06 15.83
N CYS A 127 12.12 -5.45 17.08
CA CYS A 127 13.05 -4.73 17.95
C CYS A 127 14.42 -5.44 17.93
N THR A 128 15.49 -4.67 17.83
CA THR A 128 16.88 -5.15 17.89
C THR A 128 17.60 -4.44 19.05
N THR A 129 18.38 -5.19 19.85
CA THR A 129 19.14 -4.63 20.97
C THR A 129 20.25 -3.69 20.47
N ASN A 130 20.33 -2.49 21.05
CA ASN A 130 21.41 -1.56 20.75
C ASN A 130 22.66 -1.90 21.56
N VAL A 131 23.75 -2.23 20.88
CA VAL A 131 25.07 -2.43 21.50
C VAL A 131 25.75 -1.11 21.90
N CYS A 132 25.23 0.02 21.41
CA CYS A 132 25.79 1.35 21.63
C CYS A 132 25.11 2.06 22.80
N SER A 133 25.92 2.50 23.78
CA SER A 133 25.45 3.33 24.88
C SER A 133 25.39 4.80 24.47
N GLY A 134 24.23 5.43 24.64
CA GLY A 134 24.00 6.85 24.38
C GLY A 134 22.71 7.11 23.60
N GLN A 135 22.18 8.33 23.70
CA GLN A 135 21.03 8.74 22.90
C GLN A 135 21.43 8.88 21.42
N ASN A 136 20.57 8.42 20.51
CA ASN A 136 20.78 8.44 19.05
C ASN A 136 22.09 7.78 18.56
N MET A 137 22.73 6.95 19.40
CA MET A 137 23.93 6.18 19.02
C MET A 137 23.51 4.89 18.33
N VAL A 138 24.09 4.59 17.16
CA VAL A 138 23.79 3.40 16.35
C VAL A 138 25.07 2.63 16.01
N PRO A 139 25.01 1.30 15.86
CA PRO A 139 26.14 0.50 15.40
C PRO A 139 26.34 0.65 13.88
N TYR A 140 27.49 1.16 13.47
CA TYR A 140 27.89 1.29 12.06
C TYR A 140 29.37 0.97 11.87
N ASP A 141 29.71 0.08 10.93
CA ASP A 141 31.10 -0.31 10.62
C ASP A 141 31.93 -0.67 11.88
N GLY A 142 31.34 -1.51 12.75
CA GLY A 142 31.94 -1.94 14.01
C GLY A 142 32.14 -0.84 15.07
N LYS A 143 31.58 0.36 14.87
CA LYS A 143 31.71 1.53 15.76
C LYS A 143 30.34 2.03 16.20
N CYS A 144 30.30 2.71 17.33
CA CYS A 144 29.12 3.46 17.76
C CYS A 144 29.21 4.89 17.23
N VAL A 145 28.19 5.32 16.49
CA VAL A 145 28.15 6.62 15.81
C VAL A 145 26.81 7.29 16.07
N GLU A 146 26.78 8.62 16.06
CA GLU A 146 25.54 9.37 16.27
C GLU A 146 24.76 9.49 14.96
N LEU A 147 23.51 9.04 14.96
CA LEU A 147 22.61 9.04 13.81
C LEU A 147 22.28 10.47 13.38
N ASN A 148 22.21 10.70 12.07
CA ASN A 148 21.92 11.96 11.40
C ASN A 148 22.85 13.14 11.76
N ARG A 149 24.02 12.88 12.37
CA ARG A 149 25.02 13.90 12.72
C ARG A 149 26.24 13.85 11.81
N HIS A 150 26.76 15.04 11.47
CA HIS A 150 28.04 15.16 10.77
C HIS A 150 29.17 14.47 11.56
N ASN A 151 29.89 13.61 10.87
CA ASN A 151 30.99 12.81 11.39
C ASN A 151 32.07 12.69 10.30
N ARG A 152 33.24 12.14 10.67
CA ARG A 152 34.40 12.00 9.75
C ARG A 152 34.40 10.68 8.96
N ILE A 153 33.35 9.87 9.07
CA ILE A 153 33.23 8.56 8.41
C ILE A 153 32.68 8.74 7.00
N CYS A 154 31.65 9.58 6.86
CA CYS A 154 31.07 9.89 5.56
C CYS A 154 31.88 10.94 4.78
N LYS A 155 31.91 10.78 3.47
CA LYS A 155 32.62 11.67 2.55
C LYS A 155 31.85 12.98 2.39
N ARG A 156 32.57 14.10 2.25
CA ARG A 156 31.97 15.36 1.77
C ARG A 156 31.81 15.32 0.27
N VAL A 157 30.62 15.65 -0.24
CA VAL A 157 30.34 15.76 -1.68
C VAL A 157 30.05 17.22 -2.00
N GLY A 158 30.94 17.87 -2.76
CA GLY A 158 30.89 19.32 -2.97
C GLY A 158 30.97 20.09 -1.66
N ARG A 159 29.91 20.86 -1.35
CA ARG A 159 29.74 21.62 -0.09
C ARG A 159 28.93 20.86 0.98
N VAL A 160 28.37 19.70 0.65
CA VAL A 160 27.45 18.94 1.52
C VAL A 160 28.21 17.86 2.30
N TYR A 161 28.06 17.87 3.62
CA TYR A 161 28.56 16.83 4.51
C TYR A 161 27.51 15.72 4.62
N TRP A 162 27.82 14.55 4.08
CA TRP A 162 26.97 13.37 4.26
C TRP A 162 27.03 12.89 5.72
N VAL A 163 25.95 12.28 6.18
CA VAL A 163 25.78 11.81 7.55
C VAL A 163 25.52 10.30 7.56
N ILE A 164 25.71 9.66 8.72
CA ILE A 164 25.19 8.30 8.90
C ILE A 164 23.70 8.42 9.15
N GLY A 165 22.90 7.82 8.28
CA GLY A 165 21.44 7.86 8.32
C GLY A 165 20.85 6.64 7.66
N VAL A 166 19.52 6.58 7.61
CA VAL A 166 18.79 5.46 7.00
C VAL A 166 18.67 5.70 5.50
N ASN A 167 19.10 4.75 4.69
CA ASN A 167 18.81 4.75 3.26
C ASN A 167 17.33 4.38 3.03
N ALA A 168 16.57 5.29 2.42
CA ALA A 168 15.14 5.14 2.22
C ALA A 168 14.73 3.93 1.35
N THR A 169 15.62 3.47 0.46
CA THR A 169 15.35 2.34 -0.44
C THR A 169 15.76 1.00 0.17
N THR A 170 16.90 0.93 0.86
CA THR A 170 17.42 -0.33 1.43
C THR A 170 16.98 -0.58 2.88
N LEU A 171 16.53 0.46 3.58
CA LEU A 171 16.19 0.43 5.02
C LEU A 171 17.39 0.03 5.92
N GLU A 172 18.61 0.34 5.46
CA GLU A 172 19.86 0.09 6.17
C GLU A 172 20.56 1.40 6.52
N LEU A 173 21.46 1.35 7.52
CA LEU A 173 22.34 2.47 7.80
C LEU A 173 23.37 2.63 6.67
N GLY A 174 23.59 3.86 6.26
CA GLY A 174 24.60 4.21 5.27
C GLY A 174 25.02 5.66 5.37
N CYS A 175 26.05 6.03 4.61
CA CYS A 175 26.27 7.43 4.31
C CYS A 175 25.21 7.90 3.33
N VAL A 176 24.40 8.86 3.77
CA VAL A 176 23.34 9.51 3.00
C VAL A 176 23.57 11.02 3.01
N PRO A 177 23.11 11.79 2.00
CA PRO A 177 23.09 13.24 2.12
C PRO A 177 22.19 13.61 3.32
N PRO A 178 22.49 14.71 4.04
CA PRO A 178 21.72 15.13 5.21
C PRO A 178 20.24 15.33 4.82
N ASP A 179 20.02 15.90 3.64
CA ASP A 179 18.70 16.09 3.06
C ASP A 179 17.97 14.77 2.81
N ALA A 180 18.63 13.62 2.60
CA ALA A 180 17.92 12.32 2.49
C ALA A 180 17.49 11.72 3.85
N THR A 181 18.03 12.22 4.97
CA THR A 181 17.56 11.79 6.32
C THR A 181 16.22 12.41 6.70
N THR A 182 15.84 13.50 6.01
CA THR A 182 14.60 14.23 6.23
C THR A 182 13.75 14.32 4.96
N MET A 183 14.34 14.13 3.78
CA MET A 183 13.86 14.43 2.43
C MET A 183 13.04 15.73 2.38
N LEU A 184 13.68 16.85 2.76
CA LEU A 184 13.05 18.17 2.75
C LEU A 184 13.75 19.08 1.74
N HIS A 185 13.12 19.31 0.59
CA HIS A 185 13.44 20.46 -0.25
C HIS A 185 12.42 21.57 -0.03
N ARG A 186 12.92 22.75 0.39
CA ARG A 186 12.20 24.02 0.23
C ARG A 186 12.39 24.46 -1.22
N VAL A 187 11.29 24.57 -1.97
CA VAL A 187 11.31 25.36 -3.20
C VAL A 187 11.43 26.82 -2.77
N ASN A 188 12.35 27.57 -3.37
CA ASN A 188 12.58 28.95 -2.95
C ASN A 188 11.52 29.88 -3.56
N GLY A 189 10.44 30.14 -2.82
CA GLY A 189 9.66 31.37 -2.87
C GLY A 189 10.14 32.35 -1.78
N GLU A 190 10.13 33.64 -2.06
CA GLU A 190 10.51 34.69 -1.08
C GLU A 190 9.54 34.75 0.11
N GLU A 191 10.01 35.24 1.26
CA GLU A 191 9.26 35.24 2.53
C GLU A 191 7.87 35.91 2.40
N GLY A 192 6.83 35.09 2.52
CA GLY A 192 5.42 35.47 2.59
C GLY A 192 4.65 34.52 3.52
N GLU A 193 3.51 34.95 4.05
CA GLU A 193 2.82 34.32 5.20
C GLU A 193 2.03 33.02 4.87
N ASP A 194 2.46 32.27 3.85
CA ASP A 194 1.91 30.97 3.47
C ASP A 194 2.98 29.87 3.73
N GLU A 195 2.74 28.96 4.68
CA GLU A 195 3.66 27.83 4.91
C GLU A 195 3.60 26.82 3.74
N GLU A 196 4.48 27.00 2.75
CA GLU A 196 4.57 26.09 1.59
C GLU A 196 4.83 24.62 2.03
N PRO A 197 4.17 23.64 1.36
CA PRO A 197 4.30 22.23 1.72
C PRO A 197 5.70 21.70 1.39
N ILE A 198 6.30 20.97 2.33
CA ILE A 198 7.71 20.54 2.20
C ILE A 198 7.79 19.29 1.31
N GLN A 199 8.67 19.32 0.29
CA GLN A 199 8.72 18.29 -0.75
C GLN A 199 9.81 17.24 -0.52
N PHE A 200 9.50 15.98 -0.86
CA PHE A 200 10.33 14.80 -0.63
C PHE A 200 10.84 14.20 -1.95
N GLU A 201 11.83 14.86 -2.56
CA GLU A 201 12.42 14.38 -3.83
C GLU A 201 13.03 12.98 -3.70
N GLY A 202 12.71 12.09 -4.65
CA GLY A 202 13.19 10.71 -4.69
C GLY A 202 12.50 9.75 -3.70
N ALA A 203 11.59 10.23 -2.85
CA ALA A 203 10.72 9.36 -2.05
C ALA A 203 9.66 8.70 -2.97
N ASN A 204 9.50 7.37 -2.91
CA ASN A 204 8.54 6.65 -3.75
C ASN A 204 7.44 5.98 -2.91
N ARG A 205 6.18 6.10 -3.35
CA ARG A 205 5.07 5.25 -2.85
C ARG A 205 5.44 3.78 -3.07
N CYS A 206 4.91 2.88 -2.23
CA CYS A 206 5.13 1.43 -2.34
C CYS A 206 6.59 0.98 -2.12
N SER A 207 7.39 1.80 -1.42
CA SER A 207 8.70 1.39 -0.90
C SER A 207 8.56 0.22 0.09
N ASN A 208 9.65 -0.51 0.35
CA ASN A 208 9.62 -1.61 1.31
C ASN A 208 9.26 -1.10 2.71
N GLY A 209 8.52 -1.92 3.48
CA GLY A 209 8.17 -1.62 4.86
C GLY A 209 7.13 -0.52 5.09
N THR A 210 6.54 0.08 4.04
CA THR A 210 5.49 1.11 4.20
C THR A 210 4.09 0.49 4.39
N ARG A 211 3.09 1.30 4.77
CA ARG A 211 1.71 0.84 5.00
C ARG A 211 1.07 0.36 3.70
N THR A 212 1.15 1.15 2.64
CA THR A 212 0.55 0.77 1.35
C THR A 212 1.12 -0.55 0.83
N LYS A 213 2.42 -0.80 1.08
CA LYS A 213 3.08 -2.05 0.71
C LYS A 213 2.66 -3.25 1.56
N TYR A 214 2.40 -3.04 2.85
CA TYR A 214 1.88 -4.07 3.76
C TYR A 214 0.42 -4.43 3.43
N GLU A 215 -0.40 -3.45 3.05
CA GLU A 215 -1.83 -3.62 2.77
C GLU A 215 -2.14 -4.17 1.36
N GLY A 216 -1.11 -4.33 0.51
CA GLY A 216 -1.29 -4.80 -0.87
C GLY A 216 -1.90 -3.75 -1.81
N LEU A 217 -1.73 -2.46 -1.48
CA LEU A 217 -2.17 -1.31 -2.30
C LEU A 217 -1.05 -0.88 -3.28
N CYS A 218 -0.28 -1.87 -3.73
CA CYS A 218 1.04 -1.83 -4.37
C CYS A 218 1.39 -3.16 -5.04
#